data_AF-A0A523UMZ3-F1
#
_entry.id   AF-A0A523UMZ3-F1
#
_cell.length_a   1.000
_cell.length_b   1.000
_cell.length_c   1.000
_cell.angle_alpha   90.00
_cell.angle_beta   90.00
_cell.angle_gamma   90.00
#
_symmetry.space_group_name_H-M   'P 1'
#
loop_
_entity.id
_entity.type
_entity.pdbx_description
1 polymer ?
#
loop_
_entity_poly.entity_id
_entity_poly.type
_entity_poly.pdbx_seq_one_letter_code
_entity_poly.pdbx_strand_id
1 'polypeptide(L)'
;MNRRKEFIFKVVFPAAVFLAIAAGVYEMRTRPRGPRVIGNMYVLQLVAEDFSDRSRGSYPAHINTTVKEVLEDLGKSSDDQSSIAGAKGMDRVRMTDIGSTGPAILPRGYRNPYAESGVAVDMSDLDPPTWSPDSKGIVFYVPLEVRGKVAGQYKVYGAGRNGLLDSVLTSER
;
A
#
# COMPACT_ATOMS: atom_id res chain seq x y z
N MET A 1 31.58 -54.17 -0.91
CA MET A 1 30.42 -53.43 -0.36
C MET A 1 30.74 -52.03 0.20
N ASN A 2 32.01 -51.67 0.44
CA ASN A 2 32.37 -50.39 1.08
C ASN A 2 32.40 -49.15 0.15
N ARG A 3 32.72 -49.30 -1.15
CA ARG A 3 32.83 -48.13 -2.07
C ARG A 3 31.51 -47.39 -2.31
N ARG A 4 30.37 -48.09 -2.30
CA ARG A 4 29.05 -47.46 -2.43
C ARG A 4 28.68 -46.61 -1.22
N LYS A 5 29.01 -47.07 -0.01
CA LYS A 5 28.74 -46.33 1.23
C LYS A 5 29.62 -45.08 1.33
N GLU A 6 30.89 -45.17 0.93
CA GLU A 6 31.78 -44.02 0.87
C GLU A 6 31.34 -42.97 -0.15
N PHE A 7 30.90 -43.38 -1.35
CA PHE A 7 30.44 -42.44 -2.38
C PHE A 7 29.19 -41.67 -1.94
N ILE A 8 28.22 -42.36 -1.33
CA ILE A 8 26.99 -41.74 -0.82
C ILE A 8 27.33 -40.71 0.28
N PHE A 9 28.20 -41.07 1.22
CA PHE A 9 28.51 -40.20 2.35
C PHE A 9 29.43 -39.03 1.98
N LYS A 10 30.43 -39.24 1.10
CA LYS A 10 31.41 -38.21 0.74
C LYS A 10 30.92 -37.24 -0.35
N VAL A 11 29.97 -37.66 -1.20
CA VAL A 11 29.55 -36.85 -2.36
C VAL A 11 28.08 -36.44 -2.25
N VAL A 12 27.18 -37.41 -2.05
CA VAL A 12 25.73 -37.15 -2.12
C VAL A 12 25.24 -36.36 -0.92
N PHE A 13 25.67 -36.72 0.29
CA PHE A 13 25.25 -36.02 1.51
C PHE A 13 25.66 -34.54 1.54
N PRO A 14 26.94 -34.15 1.35
CA PRO A 14 27.31 -32.74 1.32
C PRO A 14 26.66 -31.99 0.16
N ALA A 15 26.49 -32.60 -1.03
CA ALA A 15 25.79 -31.96 -2.15
C ALA A 15 24.33 -31.65 -1.81
N ALA A 16 23.61 -32.55 -1.14
CA ALA A 16 22.23 -32.33 -0.71
C ALA A 16 22.12 -31.21 0.35
N VAL A 17 23.07 -31.16 1.30
CA VAL A 17 23.14 -30.09 2.30
C VAL A 17 23.42 -28.74 1.64
N PHE A 18 24.37 -28.67 0.69
CA PHE A 18 24.63 -27.46 -0.08
C PHE A 18 23.42 -26.99 -0.88
N LEU A 19 22.67 -27.91 -1.50
CA LEU A 19 21.46 -27.58 -2.26
C LEU A 19 20.36 -27.01 -1.34
N ALA A 20 20.18 -27.58 -0.16
CA ALA A 20 19.20 -27.10 0.83
C ALA A 20 19.56 -25.71 1.37
N ILE A 21 20.84 -25.46 1.66
CA ILE A 21 21.33 -24.13 2.07
C ILE A 21 21.15 -23.13 0.93
N ALA A 22 21.48 -23.49 -0.31
CA ALA A 22 21.31 -22.63 -1.47
C ALA A 22 19.83 -22.28 -1.74
N ALA A 23 18.92 -23.24 -1.57
CA ALA A 23 17.47 -23.01 -1.67
C ALA A 23 16.98 -22.02 -0.60
N GLY A 24 17.40 -22.17 0.66
CA GLY A 24 17.05 -21.24 1.74
C GLY A 24 17.63 -19.83 1.52
N VAL A 25 18.87 -19.71 1.02
CA VAL A 25 19.49 -18.42 0.67
C VAL A 25 18.80 -17.77 -0.53
N TYR A 26 18.33 -18.56 -1.50
CA TYR A 26 17.56 -18.08 -2.64
C TYR A 26 16.20 -17.49 -2.20
N GLU A 27 15.50 -18.16 -1.28
CA GLU A 27 14.28 -17.63 -0.65
C GLU A 27 14.54 -16.34 0.13
N MET A 28 15.67 -16.21 0.82
CA MET A 28 16.04 -14.98 1.54
C MET A 28 16.46 -13.82 0.61
N ARG A 29 17.03 -14.10 -0.56
CA ARG A 29 17.37 -13.07 -1.56
C ARG A 29 16.14 -12.48 -2.23
N THR A 30 15.02 -13.21 -2.26
CA THR A 30 13.71 -12.60 -2.47
C THR A 30 13.26 -11.94 -1.17
N ARG A 31 13.78 -10.74 -0.85
CA ARG A 31 13.34 -9.98 0.33
C ARG A 31 11.81 -10.00 0.39
N PRO A 32 11.20 -10.38 1.53
CA PRO A 32 9.75 -10.40 1.63
C PRO A 32 9.25 -8.98 1.32
N ARG A 33 8.49 -8.85 0.23
CA ARG A 33 7.91 -7.58 -0.22
C ARG A 33 6.67 -7.22 0.63
N GLY A 34 6.13 -8.18 1.38
CA GLY A 34 5.02 -7.99 2.34
C GLY A 34 5.28 -6.87 3.36
N PRO A 35 6.38 -6.90 4.13
CA PRO A 35 6.76 -5.82 5.04
C PRO A 35 6.81 -4.42 4.40
N ARG A 36 7.15 -4.31 3.11
CA ARG A 36 7.12 -3.02 2.39
C ARG A 36 5.71 -2.54 2.12
N VAL A 37 4.77 -3.45 1.81
CA VAL A 37 3.34 -3.11 1.67
C VAL A 37 2.80 -2.63 3.02
N ILE A 38 3.14 -3.32 4.11
CA ILE A 38 2.79 -2.88 5.48
C ILE A 38 3.34 -1.47 5.76
N GLY A 39 4.62 -1.23 5.43
CA GLY A 39 5.21 0.11 5.56
C GLY A 39 4.46 1.17 4.75
N ASN A 40 4.08 0.85 3.51
CA ASN A 40 3.26 1.72 2.67
C ASN A 40 1.85 1.97 3.24
N MET A 41 1.25 0.99 3.93
CA MET A 41 -0.03 1.16 4.63
C MET A 41 0.09 2.19 5.76
N TYR A 42 1.14 2.09 6.60
CA TYR A 42 1.40 3.06 7.66
C TYR A 42 1.68 4.47 7.12
N VAL A 43 2.44 4.58 6.02
CA VAL A 43 2.65 5.88 5.38
C VAL A 43 1.33 6.48 4.89
N LEU A 44 0.45 5.67 4.29
CA LEU A 44 -0.87 6.15 3.87
C LEU A 44 -1.75 6.55 5.06
N GLN A 45 -1.70 5.80 6.16
CA GLN A 45 -2.39 6.14 7.41
C GLN A 45 -1.94 7.52 7.92
N LEU A 46 -0.63 7.72 8.10
CA LEU A 46 -0.07 9.00 8.55
C LEU A 46 -0.47 10.17 7.64
N VAL A 47 -0.51 9.94 6.33
CA VAL A 47 -0.94 10.95 5.36
C VAL A 47 -2.45 11.24 5.45
N ALA A 48 -3.27 10.22 5.71
CA ALA A 48 -4.70 10.41 5.95
C ALA A 48 -4.96 11.18 7.25
N GLU A 49 -4.16 10.95 8.30
CA GLU A 49 -4.22 11.72 9.55
C GLU A 49 -3.77 13.18 9.34
N ASP A 50 -2.68 13.44 8.61
CA ASP A 50 -2.28 14.82 8.26
C ASP A 50 -3.36 15.52 7.42
N PHE A 51 -4.03 14.81 6.51
CA PHE A 51 -5.20 15.34 5.81
C PHE A 51 -6.34 15.69 6.78
N SER A 52 -6.59 14.84 7.78
CA SER A 52 -7.61 15.05 8.81
C SER A 52 -7.35 16.30 9.63
N ASP A 53 -6.12 16.50 10.09
CA ASP A 53 -5.70 17.70 10.82
C ASP A 53 -5.98 18.97 10.00
N ARG A 54 -5.67 18.95 8.71
CA ARG A 54 -5.89 20.09 7.79
C ARG A 54 -7.37 20.34 7.49
N SER A 55 -8.20 19.30 7.50
CA SER A 55 -9.64 19.37 7.22
C SER A 55 -10.52 19.38 8.47
N ARG A 56 -9.92 19.61 9.65
CA ARG A 56 -10.60 19.72 10.96
C ARG A 56 -11.31 18.43 11.38
N GLY A 57 -10.61 17.30 11.26
CA GLY A 57 -11.06 15.99 11.74
C GLY A 57 -11.90 15.20 10.74
N SER A 58 -11.81 15.52 9.44
CA SER A 58 -12.57 14.84 8.38
C SER A 58 -11.63 14.11 7.43
N TYR A 59 -12.13 13.10 6.71
CA TYR A 59 -11.35 12.40 5.70
C TYR A 59 -11.90 12.67 4.30
N PRO A 60 -11.09 12.48 3.24
CA PRO A 60 -11.59 12.67 1.90
C PRO A 60 -12.31 11.41 1.40
N ALA A 61 -13.43 11.57 0.70
CA ALA A 61 -14.10 10.45 0.04
C ALA A 61 -13.26 9.83 -1.10
N HIS A 62 -12.38 10.62 -1.72
CA HIS A 62 -11.46 10.18 -2.78
C HIS A 62 -10.05 10.66 -2.45
N ILE A 63 -9.02 9.86 -2.75
CA ILE A 63 -7.63 10.22 -2.41
C ILE A 63 -7.10 11.49 -3.14
N ASN A 64 -7.87 12.01 -4.10
CA ASN A 64 -7.56 13.25 -4.81
C ASN A 64 -8.50 14.41 -4.48
N THR A 65 -9.50 14.19 -3.64
CA THR A 65 -10.28 15.29 -3.09
C THR A 65 -9.36 16.17 -2.25
N THR A 66 -9.38 17.47 -2.52
CA THR A 66 -8.53 18.43 -1.80
C THR A 66 -9.12 18.81 -0.43
N VAL A 67 -8.28 19.31 0.47
CA VAL A 67 -8.71 19.87 1.76
C VAL A 67 -9.73 20.99 1.55
N LYS A 68 -9.52 21.86 0.56
CA LYS A 68 -10.50 22.89 0.17
C LYS A 68 -11.85 22.28 -0.14
N GLU A 69 -11.90 21.29 -1.01
CA GLU A 69 -13.16 20.68 -1.43
C GLU A 69 -13.91 20.00 -0.27
N VAL A 70 -13.19 19.33 0.64
CA VAL A 70 -13.78 18.77 1.87
C VAL A 70 -14.35 19.87 2.76
N LEU A 71 -13.61 20.96 2.98
CA LEU A 71 -14.06 22.06 3.83
C LEU A 71 -15.23 22.84 3.22
N GLU A 72 -15.25 23.02 1.89
CA GLU A 72 -16.37 23.64 1.16
C GLU A 72 -17.66 22.84 1.33
N ASP A 73 -17.61 21.51 1.21
CA ASP A 73 -18.75 20.62 1.48
C ASP A 73 -19.25 20.72 2.93
N LEU A 74 -18.37 21.10 3.87
CA LEU A 74 -18.70 21.37 5.27
C LEU A 74 -19.12 22.83 5.53
N GLY A 75 -19.27 23.66 4.48
CA GLY A 75 -19.66 25.07 4.59
C GLY A 75 -18.56 25.98 5.14
N LYS A 76 -17.28 25.57 5.02
CA LYS A 76 -16.10 26.32 5.48
C LYS A 76 -15.25 26.73 4.27
N SER A 77 -14.67 27.92 4.30
CA SER A 77 -13.72 28.36 3.28
C SER A 77 -12.29 27.87 3.59
N SER A 78 -11.54 27.55 2.55
CA SER A 78 -10.11 27.25 2.60
C SER A 78 -9.48 27.44 1.22
N ASP A 79 -8.20 27.79 1.20
CA ASP A 79 -7.41 27.86 -0.03
C ASP A 79 -6.47 26.65 -0.20
N ASP A 80 -6.44 25.72 0.77
CA ASP A 80 -5.55 24.55 0.75
C ASP A 80 -5.95 23.55 -0.35
N GLN A 81 -5.16 23.51 -1.43
CA GLN A 81 -5.34 22.59 -2.56
C GLN A 81 -4.71 21.20 -2.33
N SER A 82 -4.14 20.93 -1.15
CA SER A 82 -3.50 19.65 -0.87
C SER A 82 -4.53 18.52 -0.88
N SER A 83 -4.16 17.38 -1.45
CA SER A 83 -4.89 16.11 -1.34
C SER A 83 -3.92 14.99 -0.99
N ILE A 84 -4.43 13.80 -0.66
CA ILE A 84 -3.56 12.65 -0.34
C ILE A 84 -2.59 12.39 -1.50
N ALA A 85 -3.08 12.30 -2.74
CA ALA A 85 -2.25 11.96 -3.90
C ALA A 85 -1.89 13.13 -4.84
N GLY A 86 -2.59 14.27 -4.80
CA GLY A 86 -2.31 15.40 -5.71
C GLY A 86 -2.52 15.09 -7.19
N ALA A 87 -3.39 14.11 -7.50
CA ALA A 87 -3.59 13.53 -8.81
C ALA A 87 -5.08 13.62 -9.23
N LYS A 88 -5.59 14.85 -9.36
CA LYS A 88 -6.99 15.21 -9.59
C LYS A 88 -7.69 14.30 -10.60
N GLY A 89 -8.77 13.67 -10.16
CA GLY A 89 -9.61 12.79 -10.97
C GLY A 89 -9.09 11.36 -11.14
N MET A 90 -8.01 10.96 -10.46
CA MET A 90 -7.40 9.63 -10.61
C MET A 90 -7.30 8.86 -9.30
N ASP A 91 -8.32 8.10 -8.94
CA ASP A 91 -8.32 7.33 -7.69
C ASP A 91 -7.36 6.14 -7.65
N ARG A 92 -6.77 5.84 -8.80
CA ARG A 92 -5.75 4.82 -8.98
C ARG A 92 -4.43 5.46 -9.37
N VAL A 93 -3.49 5.51 -8.43
CA VAL A 93 -2.30 6.38 -8.49
C VAL A 93 -1.02 5.55 -8.53
N ARG A 94 -0.19 5.80 -9.55
CA ARG A 94 1.19 5.31 -9.65
C ARG A 94 2.16 6.32 -9.04
N MET A 95 3.40 5.92 -8.81
CA MET A 95 4.44 6.81 -8.30
C MET A 95 4.61 8.09 -9.14
N THR A 96 4.46 7.99 -10.46
CA THR A 96 4.58 9.13 -11.40
C THR A 96 3.41 10.11 -11.31
N ASP A 97 2.28 9.67 -10.77
CA ASP A 97 1.05 10.44 -10.75
C ASP A 97 0.95 11.29 -9.48
N ILE A 98 1.73 10.96 -8.45
CA ILE A 98 1.78 11.65 -7.16
C ILE A 98 2.22 13.11 -7.38
N GLY A 99 1.31 14.03 -7.11
CA GLY A 99 1.53 15.47 -7.27
C GLY A 99 1.58 15.93 -8.73
N SER A 100 1.06 15.14 -9.67
CA SER A 100 1.06 15.46 -11.11
C SER A 100 0.17 16.65 -11.47
N THR A 101 -0.86 16.94 -10.66
CA THR A 101 -1.87 17.97 -10.97
C THR A 101 -2.09 18.97 -9.83
N GLY A 102 -1.47 18.76 -8.68
CA GLY A 102 -1.62 19.61 -7.50
C GLY A 102 -0.74 19.16 -6.34
N PRO A 103 -0.79 19.85 -5.19
CA PRO A 103 -0.02 19.46 -4.01
C PRO A 103 -0.47 18.11 -3.48
N ALA A 104 0.49 17.19 -3.31
CA ALA A 104 0.28 15.88 -2.71
C ALA A 104 0.87 15.82 -1.31
N ILE A 105 0.15 15.20 -0.38
CA ILE A 105 0.66 14.89 0.96
C ILE A 105 1.49 13.60 0.93
N LEU A 106 1.12 12.63 0.07
CA LEU A 106 1.93 11.43 -0.16
C LEU A 106 3.35 11.79 -0.62
N PRO A 107 4.38 11.11 -0.10
CA PRO A 107 5.75 11.36 -0.51
C PRO A 107 5.99 10.87 -1.93
N ARG A 108 6.77 11.63 -2.73
CA ARG A 108 7.11 11.30 -4.13
C ARG A 108 7.76 9.93 -4.34
N GLY A 109 8.37 9.35 -3.30
CA GLY A 109 9.00 8.03 -3.35
C GLY A 109 8.06 6.84 -3.10
N TYR A 110 6.77 7.10 -2.84
CA TYR A 110 5.77 6.08 -2.57
C TYR A 110 5.52 5.23 -3.83
N ARG A 111 5.77 3.92 -3.74
CA ARG A 111 5.73 3.02 -4.89
C ARG A 111 5.28 1.62 -4.51
N ASN A 112 4.78 0.89 -5.50
CA ASN A 112 4.37 -0.50 -5.33
C ASN A 112 5.61 -1.43 -5.19
N PRO A 113 5.73 -2.20 -4.10
CA PRO A 113 6.90 -3.06 -3.87
C PRO A 113 7.04 -4.24 -4.84
N TYR A 114 5.96 -4.63 -5.52
CA TYR A 114 5.91 -5.77 -6.43
C TYR A 114 6.03 -5.37 -7.91
N ALA A 115 5.66 -4.14 -8.26
CA ALA A 115 5.77 -3.58 -9.59
C ALA A 115 6.15 -2.08 -9.51
N GLU A 116 7.41 -1.72 -9.70
CA GLU A 116 7.90 -0.35 -9.41
C GLU A 116 7.20 0.74 -10.23
N SER A 117 6.80 0.46 -11.46
CA SER A 117 6.01 1.36 -12.33
C SER A 117 4.49 1.14 -12.22
N GLY A 118 4.07 0.19 -11.38
CA GLY A 118 2.68 -0.16 -11.15
C GLY A 118 1.96 0.86 -10.26
N VAL A 119 0.67 0.62 -10.10
CA VAL A 119 -0.19 1.38 -9.19
C VAL A 119 0.26 1.13 -7.76
N ALA A 120 0.42 2.20 -6.99
CA ALA A 120 0.89 2.14 -5.61
C ALA A 120 -0.26 2.31 -4.61
N VAL A 121 -1.20 3.22 -4.90
CA VAL A 121 -2.41 3.46 -4.10
C VAL A 121 -3.63 3.38 -5.00
N ASP A 122 -4.71 2.79 -4.51
CA ASP A 122 -6.01 2.78 -5.17
C ASP A 122 -7.10 3.09 -4.13
N MET A 123 -8.14 3.82 -4.51
CA MET A 123 -9.33 3.98 -3.66
C MET A 123 -10.32 2.87 -4.00
N SER A 124 -10.93 2.27 -2.97
CA SER A 124 -11.95 1.23 -3.14
C SER A 124 -13.22 1.61 -2.39
N ASP A 125 -14.35 1.59 -3.10
CA ASP A 125 -15.70 1.73 -2.53
C ASP A 125 -16.19 0.44 -1.81
N LEU A 126 -15.42 -0.65 -1.91
CA LEU A 126 -15.72 -1.93 -1.28
C LEU A 126 -14.87 -2.15 -0.02
N ASP A 127 -15.51 -2.65 1.04
CA ASP A 127 -14.91 -3.02 2.32
C ASP A 127 -15.22 -4.50 2.66
N PRO A 128 -14.26 -5.44 2.57
CA PRO A 128 -12.89 -5.25 2.09
C PRO A 128 -12.80 -5.11 0.56
N PRO A 129 -11.70 -4.54 0.03
CA PRO A 129 -11.44 -4.49 -1.40
C PRO A 129 -11.26 -5.91 -1.98
N THR A 130 -11.49 -6.06 -3.30
CA THR A 130 -11.27 -7.35 -3.96
C THR A 130 -9.81 -7.52 -4.34
N TRP A 131 -9.16 -8.57 -3.83
CA TRP A 131 -7.81 -8.92 -4.25
C TRP A 131 -7.80 -9.55 -5.66
N SER A 132 -6.78 -9.22 -6.45
CA SER A 132 -6.46 -9.88 -7.72
C SER A 132 -4.94 -9.96 -7.93
N PRO A 133 -4.46 -10.79 -8.87
CA PRO A 133 -3.03 -10.81 -9.23
C PRO A 133 -2.47 -9.43 -9.62
N ASP A 134 -3.30 -8.57 -10.24
CA ASP A 134 -2.93 -7.22 -10.67
C ASP A 134 -2.93 -6.20 -9.54
N SER A 135 -3.61 -6.48 -8.42
CA SER A 135 -3.60 -5.61 -7.25
C SER A 135 -2.40 -5.84 -6.34
N LYS A 136 -1.52 -6.79 -6.68
CA LYS A 136 -0.37 -7.13 -5.85
C LYS A 136 0.51 -5.91 -5.54
N GLY A 137 0.70 -5.63 -4.27
CA GLY A 137 1.49 -4.51 -3.77
C GLY A 137 0.78 -3.17 -3.70
N ILE A 138 -0.47 -3.09 -4.19
CA ILE A 138 -1.31 -1.90 -4.03
C ILE A 138 -1.72 -1.76 -2.57
N VAL A 139 -1.72 -0.53 -2.07
CA VAL A 139 -2.38 -0.18 -0.81
C VAL A 139 -3.72 0.46 -1.15
N PHE A 140 -4.80 -0.10 -0.61
CA PHE A 140 -6.15 0.40 -0.82
C PHE A 140 -6.54 1.37 0.30
N TYR A 141 -7.07 2.53 -0.10
CA TYR A 141 -7.79 3.44 0.77
C TYR A 141 -9.29 3.16 0.63
N VAL A 142 -9.98 2.89 1.74
CA VAL A 142 -11.43 2.63 1.75
C VAL A 142 -12.10 3.70 2.60
N PRO A 143 -12.76 4.70 1.99
CA PRO A 143 -13.50 5.71 2.74
C PRO A 143 -14.76 5.08 3.36
N LEU A 144 -15.11 5.50 4.57
CA LEU A 144 -16.30 5.03 5.28
C LEU A 144 -17.18 6.22 5.68
N GLU A 145 -18.49 5.95 5.80
CA GLU A 145 -19.49 6.97 6.13
C GLU A 145 -19.46 8.20 5.19
N VAL A 146 -19.31 7.94 3.89
CA VAL A 146 -19.18 8.98 2.86
C VAL A 146 -20.45 9.83 2.74
N ARG A 147 -20.28 11.15 2.74
CA ARG A 147 -21.31 12.17 2.48
C ARG A 147 -20.72 13.26 1.59
N GLY A 148 -21.08 13.25 0.31
CA GLY A 148 -20.45 14.15 -0.67
C GLY A 148 -18.97 13.83 -0.81
N LYS A 149 -18.11 14.84 -0.65
CA LYS A 149 -16.64 14.70 -0.71
C LYS A 149 -16.00 14.33 0.62
N VAL A 150 -16.79 14.19 1.67
CA VAL A 150 -16.34 13.93 3.04
C VAL A 150 -16.54 12.46 3.40
N ALA A 151 -15.54 11.86 4.05
CA ALA A 151 -15.64 10.57 4.71
C ALA A 151 -15.48 10.77 6.23
N GLY A 152 -16.30 10.07 7.01
CA GLY A 152 -16.27 10.15 8.48
C GLY A 152 -15.22 9.27 9.13
N GLN A 153 -14.74 8.25 8.39
CA GLN A 153 -13.72 7.28 8.79
C GLN A 153 -13.02 6.73 7.54
N TYR A 154 -11.96 5.95 7.72
CA TYR A 154 -11.35 5.18 6.64
C TYR A 154 -10.75 3.87 7.14
N LYS A 155 -10.52 2.94 6.21
CA LYS A 155 -9.66 1.77 6.38
C LYS A 155 -8.56 1.75 5.33
N VAL A 156 -7.43 1.16 5.68
CA VAL A 156 -6.30 0.90 4.78
C VAL A 156 -6.01 -0.59 4.74
N TYR A 157 -6.05 -1.14 3.53
CA TYR A 157 -5.71 -2.54 3.25
C TYR A 157 -4.44 -2.62 2.42
N GLY A 158 -3.61 -3.63 2.65
CA GLY A 158 -2.49 -3.96 1.78
C GLY A 158 -2.78 -5.19 0.94
N ALA A 159 -2.49 -5.16 -0.35
CA ALA A 159 -2.52 -6.35 -1.18
C ALA A 159 -1.15 -7.04 -1.19
N GLY A 160 -1.07 -8.19 -0.52
CA GLY A 160 0.09 -9.06 -0.56
C GLY A 160 0.22 -9.86 -1.86
N ARG A 161 1.15 -10.82 -1.87
CA ARG A 161 1.44 -11.66 -3.04
C ARG A 161 0.26 -12.55 -3.45
N ASN A 162 -0.51 -13.04 -2.47
CA ASN A 162 -1.51 -14.10 -2.66
C ASN A 162 -2.89 -13.76 -2.07
N GLY A 163 -3.09 -12.52 -1.63
CA GLY A 163 -4.31 -12.10 -0.94
C GLY A 163 -4.13 -10.71 -0.33
N LEU A 164 -5.18 -10.19 0.29
CA LEU A 164 -5.04 -9.06 1.21
C LEU A 164 -4.19 -9.49 2.41
N LEU A 165 -3.49 -8.53 3.02
CA LEU A 165 -2.81 -8.74 4.29
C LEU A 165 -3.85 -8.77 5.42
N ASP A 166 -3.59 -9.58 6.44
CA ASP A 166 -4.48 -9.68 7.61
C ASP A 166 -4.52 -8.38 8.43
N SER A 167 -3.45 -7.59 8.36
CA SER A 167 -3.41 -6.27 8.98
C SER A 167 -4.30 -5.29 8.23
N VAL A 168 -5.17 -4.61 8.98
CA VAL A 168 -6.02 -3.52 8.50
C VAL A 168 -5.81 -2.34 9.43
N LEU A 169 -5.51 -1.17 8.87
CA LEU A 169 -5.40 0.07 9.64
C LEU A 169 -6.70 0.84 9.51
N THR A 170 -7.14 1.48 10.58
CA THR A 170 -8.41 2.24 10.65
C THR A 170 -8.14 3.58 11.30
N SER A 171 -8.91 4.61 10.93
CA SER A 171 -8.99 5.84 11.71
C SER A 171 -9.44 5.51 13.15
N GLU A 172 -8.78 6.08 14.15
CA GLU A 172 -9.28 6.09 15.53
C GLU A 172 -10.39 7.15 15.63
N ARG A 173 -11.50 6.82 16.29
CA ARG A 173 -12.54 7.80 16.66
C ARG A 173 -12.51 8.03 18.15
#